data_AF-A0A8T0A2A9-F1
#
_entry.id   AF-A0A8T0A2A9-F1
#
_cell.length_a   1.000
_cell.length_b   1.000
_cell.length_c   1.000
_cell.angle_alpha   90.00
_cell.angle_beta   90.00
_cell.angle_gamma   90.00
#
_symmetry.space_group_name_H-M   'P 1'
#
loop_
_entity.id
_entity.type
_entity.pdbx_description
1 polymer ?
#
loop_
_entity_poly.entity_id
_entity_poly.type
_entity_poly.pdbx_seq_one_letter_code
_entity_poly.pdbx_strand_id
1 'polypeptide(L)'
;MFENLFNHIDINPSNIDIPNGKADSLLEECKRYEEAIKSCGGIDLFISGIGSDGHLAFNEPGSSLNSRTRVQILNNETIIANSRFFQNDCNKVPTKAITVGIGTLMDAKEILVMASGFNKALAVHKAIEKGISHMCTASVLQMHENCIWLVDEEASQELKVKTVNFYRSQLPEYLKILEKPFQQQNKIINNNNNCFN
;
A
#
# COMPACT_ATOMS: atom_id res chain seq x y z
N MET A 1 2.93 10.66 9.39
CA MET A 1 3.91 10.78 8.29
C MET A 1 5.06 11.72 8.64
N PHE A 2 4.80 12.98 9.01
CA PHE A 2 5.87 13.92 9.41
C PHE A 2 6.79 13.39 10.52
N GLU A 3 6.22 12.92 11.63
CA GLU A 3 6.98 12.42 12.78
C GLU A 3 7.83 11.18 12.48
N ASN A 4 7.35 10.28 11.62
CA ASN A 4 7.95 8.95 11.41
C ASN A 4 8.80 8.86 10.12
N LEU A 5 8.71 9.84 9.21
CA LEU A 5 9.41 9.79 7.92
C LEU A 5 9.86 11.16 7.43
N PHE A 6 8.94 12.07 7.10
CA PHE A 6 9.29 13.26 6.31
C PHE A 6 10.26 14.21 7.00
N ASN A 7 10.25 14.28 8.34
CA ASN A 7 11.20 15.10 9.10
C ASN A 7 12.63 14.51 9.18
N HIS A 8 12.82 13.26 8.72
CA HIS A 8 14.08 12.52 8.84
C HIS A 8 14.77 12.28 7.50
N ILE A 9 14.23 12.84 6.41
CA ILE A 9 14.74 12.71 5.05
C ILE A 9 14.78 14.07 4.35
N ASP A 10 15.44 14.15 3.21
CA ASP A 10 15.67 15.35 2.40
C ASP A 10 14.54 15.62 1.37
N ILE A 11 13.31 15.18 1.64
CA ILE A 11 12.17 15.44 0.76
C ILE A 11 11.78 16.92 0.78
N ASN A 12 11.61 17.52 -0.41
CA ASN A 12 11.07 18.88 -0.51
C ASN A 12 9.61 18.87 -0.04
N PRO A 13 9.20 19.71 0.94
CA PRO A 13 7.83 19.74 1.44
C PRO A 13 6.76 20.00 0.37
N SER A 14 7.10 20.72 -0.70
CA SER A 14 6.19 20.95 -1.83
C SER A 14 5.90 19.70 -2.67
N ASN A 15 6.69 18.63 -2.50
CA ASN A 15 6.48 17.32 -3.14
C ASN A 15 5.69 16.35 -2.24
N ILE A 16 5.21 16.80 -1.08
CA ILE A 16 4.37 15.99 -0.18
C ILE A 16 2.90 16.33 -0.48
N ASP A 17 2.13 15.33 -0.91
CA ASP A 17 0.69 15.44 -1.04
C ASP A 17 0.00 14.43 -0.09
N ILE A 18 -0.87 14.93 0.79
CA ILE A 18 -1.71 14.13 1.69
C ILE A 18 -3.13 14.68 1.60
N PRO A 19 -4.17 13.84 1.38
CA PRO A 19 -5.54 14.31 1.35
C PRO A 19 -5.96 15.02 2.65
N ASN A 20 -6.55 16.22 2.52
CA ASN A 20 -7.03 16.99 3.64
C ASN A 20 -8.40 16.51 4.13
N GLY A 21 -8.39 15.64 5.15
CA GLY A 21 -9.61 15.13 5.80
C GLY A 21 -10.47 16.19 6.53
N LYS A 22 -10.06 17.46 6.56
CA LYS A 22 -10.79 18.59 7.14
C LYS A 22 -11.21 19.64 6.10
N ALA A 23 -11.08 19.34 4.80
CA ALA A 23 -11.48 20.26 3.74
C ALA A 23 -13.00 20.57 3.80
N ASP A 24 -13.38 21.80 3.44
CA ASP A 24 -14.78 22.23 3.41
C ASP A 24 -15.62 21.36 2.47
N SER A 25 -15.03 20.97 1.33
CA SER A 25 -15.58 19.98 0.41
C SER A 25 -14.64 18.80 0.25
N LEU A 26 -14.97 17.69 0.91
CA LEU A 26 -14.21 16.44 0.78
C LEU A 26 -14.26 15.89 -0.65
N LEU A 27 -15.33 16.17 -1.41
CA LEU A 27 -15.44 15.75 -2.81
C LEU A 27 -14.43 16.48 -3.70
N GLU A 28 -14.31 17.79 -3.54
CA GLU A 28 -13.32 18.58 -4.29
C GLU A 28 -11.89 18.22 -3.87
N GLU A 29 -11.68 17.91 -2.58
CA GLU A 29 -10.38 17.41 -2.13
C GLU A 29 -10.00 16.06 -2.79
N CYS A 30 -10.97 15.14 -2.94
CA CYS A 30 -10.73 13.89 -3.66
C CYS A 30 -10.36 14.13 -5.14
N LYS A 31 -11.02 15.07 -5.81
CA LYS A 31 -10.70 15.44 -7.19
C LYS A 31 -9.33 16.09 -7.31
N ARG A 32 -9.00 17.04 -6.42
CA ARG A 32 -7.69 17.70 -6.34
C ARG A 32 -6.58 16.66 -6.22
N TYR A 33 -6.76 15.65 -5.38
CA TYR A 33 -5.76 14.60 -5.19
C TYR A 33 -5.55 13.74 -6.44
N GLU A 34 -6.62 13.39 -7.15
CA GLU A 34 -6.54 12.68 -8.45
C GLU A 34 -5.85 13.53 -9.52
N GLU A 35 -6.15 14.83 -9.57
CA GLU A 35 -5.52 15.78 -10.48
C GLU A 35 -4.02 15.95 -10.17
N ALA A 36 -3.65 15.99 -8.89
CA ALA A 36 -2.26 16.05 -8.46
C ALA A 36 -1.49 14.82 -8.95
N ILE A 37 -2.01 13.61 -8.72
CA ILE A 37 -1.43 12.35 -9.23
C ILE A 37 -1.27 12.39 -10.76
N LYS A 38 -2.29 12.85 -11.48
CA LYS A 38 -2.23 12.95 -12.94
C LYS A 38 -1.20 13.99 -13.40
N SER A 39 -1.09 15.12 -12.71
CA SER A 39 -0.20 16.22 -13.07
C SER A 39 1.28 15.87 -12.92
N CYS A 40 1.63 14.94 -12.02
CA CYS A 40 2.99 14.43 -11.87
C CYS A 40 3.29 13.21 -12.76
N GLY A 41 2.36 12.80 -13.62
CA GLY A 41 2.55 11.69 -14.56
C GLY A 41 2.16 10.31 -14.03
N GLY A 42 1.43 10.25 -12.91
CA GLY A 42 1.01 9.01 -12.26
C GLY A 42 1.94 8.57 -11.12
N ILE A 43 1.73 7.35 -10.64
CA ILE A 43 2.49 6.78 -9.52
C ILE A 43 3.46 5.73 -10.09
N ASP A 44 4.76 5.94 -9.93
CA ASP A 44 5.75 4.94 -10.35
C ASP A 44 5.72 3.71 -9.44
N LEU A 45 5.71 3.93 -8.12
CA LEU A 45 5.65 2.86 -7.12
C LEU A 45 4.60 3.18 -6.05
N PHE A 46 3.60 2.31 -5.92
CA PHE A 46 2.61 2.39 -4.85
C PHE A 46 2.97 1.38 -3.74
N ILE A 47 3.30 1.88 -2.55
CA ILE A 47 3.55 1.02 -1.38
C ILE A 47 2.26 0.93 -0.56
N SER A 48 1.78 -0.28 -0.34
CA SER A 48 0.57 -0.54 0.45
C SER A 48 0.80 -1.61 1.52
N GLY A 49 0.08 -1.48 2.63
CA GLY A 49 -0.20 -2.62 3.49
C GLY A 49 -1.45 -3.38 3.02
N ILE A 50 -1.83 -4.41 3.77
CA ILE A 50 -3.11 -5.10 3.63
C ILE A 50 -3.89 -5.11 4.95
N GLY A 51 -5.18 -4.82 4.91
CA GLY A 51 -6.11 -4.99 6.02
C GLY A 51 -6.26 -6.45 6.45
N SER A 52 -6.67 -6.74 7.69
CA SER A 52 -6.96 -8.13 8.12
C SER A 52 -8.16 -8.75 7.39
N ASP A 53 -9.03 -7.91 6.84
CA ASP A 53 -10.14 -8.25 5.95
C ASP A 53 -9.73 -8.31 4.46
N GLY A 54 -8.50 -7.92 4.13
CA GLY A 54 -7.97 -7.87 2.77
C GLY A 54 -8.20 -6.56 2.03
N HIS A 55 -8.53 -5.45 2.72
CA HIS A 55 -8.61 -4.14 2.08
C HIS A 55 -7.24 -3.59 1.67
N LEU A 56 -7.21 -2.80 0.58
CA LEU A 56 -6.12 -1.89 0.21
C LEU A 56 -6.50 -0.44 0.51
N ALA A 57 -5.59 0.35 1.06
CA ALA A 57 -5.90 1.67 1.63
C ALA A 57 -7.11 1.57 2.59
N PHE A 58 -8.17 2.39 2.45
CA PHE A 58 -9.45 2.15 3.14
C PHE A 58 -10.52 1.60 2.18
N ASN A 59 -10.17 0.83 1.14
CA ASN A 59 -11.18 0.22 0.28
C ASN A 59 -11.78 -1.04 0.95
N GLU A 60 -12.70 -0.78 1.88
CA GLU A 60 -13.42 -1.78 2.67
C GLU A 60 -14.11 -2.84 1.79
N PRO A 61 -14.39 -4.04 2.32
CA PRO A 61 -15.15 -5.08 1.63
C PRO A 61 -16.44 -4.54 0.98
N GLY A 62 -16.62 -4.83 -0.31
CA GLY A 62 -17.71 -4.33 -1.14
C GLY A 62 -17.36 -3.10 -1.99
N SER A 63 -16.20 -2.49 -1.78
CA SER A 63 -15.72 -1.36 -2.58
C SER A 63 -15.56 -1.73 -4.06
N SER A 64 -15.97 -0.84 -4.97
CA SER A 64 -15.77 -1.04 -6.40
C SER A 64 -14.28 -1.24 -6.74
N LEU A 65 -13.97 -2.29 -7.50
CA LEU A 65 -12.62 -2.57 -7.98
C LEU A 65 -12.13 -1.57 -9.04
N ASN A 66 -13.00 -0.70 -9.55
CA ASN A 66 -12.65 0.42 -10.43
C ASN A 66 -12.92 1.78 -9.76
N SER A 67 -12.90 1.84 -8.43
CA SER A 67 -13.14 3.08 -7.69
C SER A 67 -12.01 4.09 -7.88
N ARG A 68 -12.34 5.38 -7.81
CA ARG A 68 -11.39 6.49 -7.66
C ARG A 68 -11.33 6.97 -6.22
N THR A 69 -10.46 7.95 -5.97
CA THR A 69 -10.32 8.63 -4.68
C THR A 69 -11.67 9.16 -4.21
N ARG A 70 -12.04 8.83 -2.98
CA ARG A 70 -13.36 9.15 -2.42
C ARG A 70 -13.33 9.16 -0.90
N VAL A 71 -14.43 9.65 -0.32
CA VAL A 71 -14.74 9.42 1.09
C VAL A 71 -15.27 8.00 1.27
N GLN A 72 -14.67 7.26 2.18
CA GLN A 72 -15.11 5.94 2.61
C GLN A 72 -15.65 6.01 4.05
N ILE A 73 -16.77 5.31 4.30
CA ILE A 73 -17.24 5.01 5.64
C ILE A 73 -16.49 3.77 6.15
N LEU A 74 -15.86 3.89 7.31
CA LEU A 74 -15.08 2.79 7.90
C LEU A 74 -16.01 1.74 8.50
N ASN A 75 -15.68 0.46 8.31
CA ASN A 75 -16.44 -0.63 8.90
C ASN A 75 -16.07 -0.79 10.40
N ASN A 76 -16.85 -1.59 11.14
CA ASN A 76 -16.61 -1.81 12.56
C ASN A 76 -15.26 -2.49 12.84
N GLU A 77 -14.81 -3.40 11.97
CA GLU A 77 -13.53 -4.10 12.13
C GLU A 77 -12.35 -3.11 12.06
N THR A 78 -12.38 -2.19 11.09
CA THR A 78 -11.42 -1.10 10.92
C THR A 78 -11.43 -0.16 12.12
N ILE A 79 -12.62 0.19 12.63
CA ILE A 79 -12.76 1.02 13.84
C ILE A 79 -12.11 0.32 15.05
N ILE A 80 -12.43 -0.95 15.27
CA ILE A 80 -11.87 -1.74 16.39
C ILE A 80 -10.35 -1.86 16.25
N ALA A 81 -9.85 -2.21 15.06
CA ALA A 81 -8.41 -2.38 14.80
C ALA A 81 -7.62 -1.09 15.02
N ASN A 82 -8.21 0.06 14.68
CA ASN A 82 -7.56 1.36 14.83
C ASN A 82 -7.76 2.01 16.20
N SER A 83 -8.70 1.53 17.03
CA SER A 83 -8.95 2.06 18.38
C SER A 83 -7.71 2.12 19.27
N ARG A 84 -6.73 1.23 19.04
CA ARG A 84 -5.41 1.24 19.72
C ARG A 84 -4.66 2.57 19.58
N PHE A 85 -4.90 3.32 18.50
CA PHE A 85 -4.32 4.66 18.29
C PHE A 85 -5.14 5.78 18.95
N PHE A 86 -6.32 5.46 19.49
CA PHE A 86 -7.28 6.37 20.11
C PHE A 86 -7.59 5.95 21.55
N GLN A 87 -6.55 5.59 22.33
CA GLN A 87 -6.66 5.19 23.73
C GLN A 87 -7.55 3.95 23.94
N ASN A 88 -7.61 3.06 22.95
CA ASN A 88 -8.49 1.88 22.92
C ASN A 88 -9.99 2.23 23.02
N ASP A 89 -10.39 3.42 22.56
CA ASP A 89 -11.79 3.87 22.57
C ASP A 89 -12.33 4.02 21.13
N CYS A 90 -13.21 3.10 20.74
CA CYS A 90 -13.84 3.09 19.42
C CYS A 90 -14.63 4.37 19.11
N ASN A 91 -15.15 5.07 20.12
CA ASN A 91 -15.94 6.29 19.91
C ASN A 91 -15.08 7.49 19.48
N LYS A 92 -13.77 7.42 19.70
CA LYS A 92 -12.81 8.45 19.31
C LYS A 92 -12.24 8.24 17.91
N VAL A 93 -12.49 7.08 17.30
CA VAL A 93 -12.01 6.76 15.95
C VAL A 93 -12.87 7.50 14.93
N PRO A 94 -12.28 8.19 13.94
CA PRO A 94 -13.03 8.78 12.84
C PRO A 94 -13.88 7.73 12.11
N THR A 95 -15.14 8.06 11.81
CA THR A 95 -16.06 7.13 11.12
C THR A 95 -15.91 7.16 9.60
N LYS A 96 -15.13 8.11 9.07
CA LYS A 96 -14.89 8.32 7.64
C LYS A 96 -13.42 8.63 7.40
N ALA A 97 -12.93 8.27 6.22
CA ALA A 97 -11.61 8.64 5.73
C ALA A 97 -11.68 9.01 4.25
N ILE A 98 -10.77 9.87 3.79
CA ILE A 98 -10.46 9.98 2.36
C ILE A 98 -9.49 8.84 2.03
N THR A 99 -9.77 8.12 0.96
CA THR A 99 -8.92 7.03 0.47
C THR A 99 -8.77 7.14 -1.03
N VAL A 100 -7.59 6.79 -1.53
CA VAL A 100 -7.44 6.45 -2.95
C VAL A 100 -8.34 5.26 -3.28
N GLY A 101 -8.86 5.24 -4.51
CA GLY A 101 -9.65 4.13 -5.00
C GLY A 101 -8.78 2.97 -5.47
N ILE A 102 -9.40 1.82 -5.70
CA ILE A 102 -8.71 0.65 -6.27
C ILE A 102 -8.21 0.94 -7.68
N GLY A 103 -9.00 1.63 -8.52
CA GLY A 103 -8.56 2.03 -9.85
C GLY A 103 -7.38 3.00 -9.80
N THR A 104 -7.38 3.95 -8.86
CA THR A 104 -6.27 4.88 -8.63
C THR A 104 -4.97 4.14 -8.28
N LEU A 105 -5.07 3.10 -7.45
CA LEU A 105 -3.92 2.28 -7.06
C LEU A 105 -3.46 1.38 -8.22
N MET A 106 -4.40 0.82 -9.00
CA MET A 106 -4.11 -0.03 -10.17
C MET A 106 -3.53 0.74 -11.37
N ASP A 107 -3.62 2.08 -11.38
CA ASP A 107 -2.95 2.95 -12.36
C ASP A 107 -1.44 3.12 -12.08
N ALA A 108 -0.94 2.65 -10.92
CA ALA A 108 0.47 2.72 -10.61
C ALA A 108 1.28 1.81 -11.55
N LYS A 109 2.53 2.15 -11.84
CA LYS A 109 3.38 1.28 -12.69
C LYS A 109 3.80 0.02 -11.95
N GLU A 110 4.10 0.14 -10.66
CA GLU A 110 4.46 -0.95 -9.76
C GLU A 110 3.73 -0.83 -8.42
N ILE A 111 3.39 -1.97 -7.82
CA ILE A 111 2.76 -2.03 -6.51
C ILE A 111 3.57 -2.95 -5.60
N LEU A 112 3.92 -2.46 -4.41
CA LEU A 112 4.56 -3.24 -3.35
C LEU A 112 3.60 -3.40 -2.18
N VAL A 113 3.18 -4.63 -1.90
CA VAL A 113 2.33 -4.96 -0.77
C VAL A 113 3.14 -5.58 0.35
N MET A 114 3.02 -5.03 1.56
CA MET A 114 3.66 -5.57 2.76
C MET A 114 2.61 -6.20 3.69
N ALA A 115 2.85 -7.44 4.10
CA ALA A 115 2.04 -8.16 5.07
C ALA A 115 2.95 -8.80 6.12
N SER A 116 2.72 -8.45 7.38
CA SER A 116 3.46 -9.00 8.52
C SER A 116 2.53 -9.33 9.67
N GLY A 117 2.78 -10.47 10.30
CA GLY A 117 2.04 -10.96 11.45
C GLY A 117 0.89 -11.91 11.09
N PHE A 118 0.60 -12.82 12.01
CA PHE A 118 -0.44 -13.86 11.84
C PHE A 118 -1.83 -13.28 11.54
N ASN A 119 -2.15 -12.09 12.06
CA ASN A 119 -3.42 -11.41 11.80
C ASN A 119 -3.63 -11.01 10.33
N LYS A 120 -2.62 -11.16 9.47
CA LYS A 120 -2.71 -10.93 8.03
C LYS A 120 -2.84 -12.22 7.22
N ALA A 121 -2.62 -13.39 7.82
CA ALA A 121 -2.52 -14.65 7.09
C ALA A 121 -3.77 -14.96 6.23
N LEU A 122 -4.96 -14.80 6.81
CA LEU A 122 -6.21 -15.03 6.09
C LEU A 122 -6.41 -14.04 4.93
N ALA A 123 -6.03 -12.78 5.11
CA ALA A 123 -6.12 -11.76 4.07
C ALA A 123 -5.18 -12.07 2.90
N VAL A 124 -3.94 -12.46 3.19
CA VAL A 124 -2.95 -12.86 2.19
C VAL A 124 -3.43 -14.09 1.41
N HIS A 125 -3.94 -15.12 2.09
CA HIS A 125 -4.53 -16.29 1.44
C HIS A 125 -5.71 -15.93 0.53
N LYS A 126 -6.63 -15.06 0.98
CA LYS A 126 -7.74 -14.59 0.14
C LYS A 126 -7.26 -13.77 -1.06
N ALA A 127 -6.26 -12.92 -0.88
CA ALA A 127 -5.77 -12.06 -1.94
C ALA A 127 -4.98 -12.82 -3.02
N ILE A 128 -4.24 -13.87 -2.64
CA ILE A 128 -3.32 -14.57 -3.55
C ILE A 128 -3.91 -15.88 -4.10
N GLU A 129 -4.62 -16.68 -3.29
CA GLU A 129 -5.05 -18.03 -3.68
C GLU A 129 -6.54 -18.17 -4.03
N LYS A 130 -7.35 -17.14 -3.79
CA LYS A 130 -8.77 -17.12 -4.17
C LYS A 130 -8.99 -16.28 -5.42
N GLY A 131 -10.19 -16.33 -5.97
CA GLY A 131 -10.57 -15.50 -7.11
C GLY A 131 -10.70 -14.02 -6.72
N ILE A 132 -10.62 -13.17 -7.74
CA ILE A 132 -10.84 -11.72 -7.63
C ILE A 132 -12.24 -11.47 -7.07
N SER A 133 -12.30 -10.69 -5.99
CA SER A 133 -13.55 -10.34 -5.32
C SER A 133 -13.46 -8.97 -4.66
N HIS A 134 -14.48 -8.14 -4.82
CA HIS A 134 -14.59 -6.88 -4.09
C HIS A 134 -14.72 -7.04 -2.57
N MET A 135 -14.92 -8.25 -2.06
CA MET A 135 -14.91 -8.53 -0.62
C MET A 135 -13.49 -8.67 -0.05
N CYS A 136 -12.50 -8.92 -0.90
CA CYS A 136 -11.08 -8.87 -0.58
C CYS A 136 -10.41 -8.02 -1.65
N THR A 137 -10.43 -6.69 -1.48
CA THR A 137 -10.05 -5.78 -2.58
C THR A 137 -8.60 -5.97 -3.02
N ALA A 138 -7.71 -6.45 -2.15
CA ALA A 138 -6.34 -6.83 -2.51
C ALA A 138 -6.24 -7.96 -3.55
N SER A 139 -7.29 -8.78 -3.72
CA SER A 139 -7.31 -9.83 -4.77
C SER A 139 -7.27 -9.28 -6.19
N VAL A 140 -7.65 -8.02 -6.41
CA VAL A 140 -7.55 -7.36 -7.73
C VAL A 140 -6.11 -7.27 -8.24
N LEU A 141 -5.12 -7.32 -7.34
CA LEU A 141 -3.70 -7.25 -7.68
C LEU A 141 -3.23 -8.44 -8.51
N GLN A 142 -4.01 -9.53 -8.56
CA GLN A 142 -3.78 -10.62 -9.52
C GLN A 142 -3.84 -10.16 -10.99
N MET A 143 -4.49 -9.02 -11.26
CA MET A 143 -4.61 -8.42 -12.58
C MET A 143 -3.56 -7.34 -12.86
N HIS A 144 -2.73 -6.99 -11.87
CA HIS A 144 -1.73 -5.96 -12.03
C HIS A 144 -0.45 -6.54 -12.63
N GLU A 145 0.11 -5.87 -13.66
CA GLU A 145 1.27 -6.39 -14.40
C GLU A 145 2.52 -6.49 -13.51
N ASN A 146 2.71 -5.53 -12.60
CA ASN A 146 3.89 -5.47 -11.72
C ASN A 146 3.47 -5.33 -10.25
N CYS A 147 3.19 -6.46 -9.59
CA CYS A 147 2.86 -6.47 -8.15
C CYS A 147 3.83 -7.38 -7.38
N ILE A 148 4.43 -6.84 -6.33
CA ILE A 148 5.35 -7.55 -5.44
C ILE A 148 4.70 -7.68 -4.07
N TRP A 149 4.73 -8.89 -3.51
CA TRP A 149 4.25 -9.18 -2.16
C TRP A 149 5.43 -9.50 -1.25
N LEU A 150 5.62 -8.69 -0.21
CA LEU A 150 6.54 -8.94 0.89
C LEU A 150 5.73 -9.48 2.07
N VAL A 151 5.85 -10.79 2.29
CA VAL A 151 5.07 -11.53 3.28
C VAL A 151 6.03 -12.21 4.25
N ASP A 152 5.87 -11.99 5.55
CA ASP A 152 6.65 -12.70 6.56
C ASP A 152 6.10 -14.12 6.82
N GLU A 153 6.82 -14.87 7.66
CA GLU A 153 6.46 -16.27 7.96
C GLU A 153 5.04 -16.39 8.53
N GLU A 154 4.67 -15.50 9.44
CA GLU A 154 3.38 -15.55 10.14
C GLU A 154 2.22 -15.19 9.20
N ALA A 155 2.40 -14.19 8.33
CA ALA A 155 1.41 -13.81 7.34
C ALA A 155 1.28 -14.84 6.18
N SER A 156 2.18 -15.82 6.10
CA SER A 156 2.10 -16.92 5.13
C SER A 156 1.35 -18.16 5.62
N GLN A 157 0.97 -18.23 6.91
CA GLN A 157 0.51 -19.47 7.56
C GLN A 157 -0.78 -20.07 6.98
N GLU A 158 -1.62 -19.27 6.34
CA GLU A 158 -2.86 -19.74 5.69
C GLU A 158 -2.68 -20.06 4.20
N LEU A 159 -1.47 -19.85 3.64
CA LEU A 159 -1.15 -20.25 2.27
C LEU A 159 -0.90 -21.76 2.20
N LYS A 160 -1.16 -22.35 1.03
CA LYS A 160 -0.82 -23.76 0.82
C LYS A 160 0.69 -23.93 0.85
N VAL A 161 1.14 -25.04 1.43
CA VAL A 161 2.55 -25.46 1.45
C VAL A 161 3.19 -25.39 0.06
N LYS A 162 2.46 -25.81 -0.99
CA LYS A 162 2.94 -25.75 -2.38
C LYS A 162 3.25 -24.32 -2.85
N THR A 163 2.45 -23.35 -2.44
CA THR A 163 2.58 -21.93 -2.80
C THR A 163 3.81 -21.34 -2.12
N VAL A 164 3.94 -21.56 -0.81
CA VAL A 164 5.09 -21.10 -0.02
C VAL A 164 6.40 -21.72 -0.55
N ASN A 165 6.42 -23.04 -0.78
CA ASN A 165 7.61 -23.73 -1.28
C ASN A 165 8.01 -23.25 -2.68
N PHE A 166 7.05 -22.98 -3.55
CA PHE A 166 7.32 -22.42 -4.87
C PHE A 166 8.05 -21.07 -4.73
N TYR A 167 7.48 -20.08 -4.05
CA TYR A 167 8.09 -18.76 -3.95
C TYR A 167 9.40 -18.75 -3.16
N ARG A 168 9.53 -19.58 -2.11
CA ARG A 168 10.81 -19.75 -1.40
C ARG A 168 11.92 -20.29 -2.31
N SER A 169 11.60 -21.25 -3.19
CA SER A 169 12.59 -21.78 -4.13
C SER A 169 13.10 -20.73 -5.12
N GLN A 170 12.28 -19.72 -5.42
CA GLN A 170 12.60 -18.62 -6.33
C GLN A 170 13.23 -17.40 -5.63
N LEU A 171 13.19 -17.36 -4.29
CA LEU A 171 13.65 -16.21 -3.50
C LEU A 171 15.08 -15.74 -3.85
N PRO A 172 16.07 -16.63 -4.10
CA PRO A 172 17.40 -16.19 -4.52
C PRO A 172 17.41 -15.36 -5.81
N GLU A 173 16.52 -15.65 -6.77
CA GLU A 173 16.42 -14.85 -8.00
C GLU A 173 15.71 -13.52 -7.76
N TYR A 174 14.66 -13.50 -6.92
CA TYR A 174 13.99 -12.26 -6.53
C TYR A 174 14.92 -11.31 -5.76
N LEU A 175 15.78 -11.83 -4.88
CA LEU A 175 16.76 -11.02 -4.14
C LEU A 175 17.76 -10.34 -5.09
N LYS A 176 18.20 -11.03 -6.16
CA LYS A 176 19.07 -10.40 -7.18
C LYS A 176 18.38 -9.22 -7.89
N ILE A 177 17.06 -9.27 -8.07
CA ILE A 177 16.30 -8.16 -8.65
C ILE A 177 16.32 -6.97 -7.70
N LEU A 178 16.11 -7.19 -6.40
CA LEU A 178 16.10 -6.15 -5.38
C LEU A 178 17.50 -5.55 -5.13
N GLU A 179 18.58 -6.30 -5.32
CA GLU A 179 19.95 -5.84 -5.10
C GLU A 179 20.51 -4.98 -6.25
N LYS A 180 20.05 -5.19 -7.49
CA LYS A 180 20.56 -4.47 -8.68
C LYS A 180 20.48 -2.94 -8.59
N PRO A 181 19.36 -2.33 -8.15
CA PRO A 181 19.24 -0.87 -8.02
C PRO A 181 20.21 -0.30 -6.97
N PHE A 182 20.38 -0.97 -5.82
CA PHE A 182 21.29 -0.55 -4.76
C PHE A 182 22.75 -0.55 -5.20
N GLN A 183 23.17 -1.54 -6.00
CA GLN A 183 24.53 -1.58 -6.54
C GLN A 183 24.80 -0.48 -7.58
N GLN A 184 23.79 -0.11 -8.39
CA GLN A 184 23.92 1.00 -9.34
C GLN A 184 23.95 2.36 -8.64
N GLN A 185 23.10 2.59 -7.63
CA GLN A 185 23.13 3.82 -6.82
C GLN A 185 24.45 3.98 -6.08
N ASN A 186 24.97 2.92 -5.44
CA ASN A 186 26.27 2.98 -4.76
C ASN A 186 27.43 3.26 -5.73
N LYS A 187 27.38 2.77 -6.97
CA LYS A 187 28.37 3.11 -8.00
C LYS A 187 28.29 4.58 -8.43
N ILE A 188 27.08 5.14 -8.57
CA ILE A 188 26.89 6.55 -8.94
C ILE A 188 27.38 7.47 -7.81
N ILE A 189 27.04 7.17 -6.56
CA ILE A 189 27.46 7.94 -5.39
C ILE A 189 29.00 7.92 -5.24
N ASN A 190 29.62 6.74 -5.38
CA ASN A 190 31.07 6.61 -5.28
C ASN A 190 31.82 7.27 -6.43
N ASN A 191 31.25 7.30 -7.65
CA ASN A 191 31.87 7.98 -8.79
C ASN A 191 31.76 9.53 -8.69
N ASN A 192 30.68 10.06 -8.11
CA ASN A 192 30.53 11.50 -7.92
C ASN A 192 31.43 12.07 -6.80
N ASN A 193 31.80 11.26 -5.81
CA ASN A 193 32.77 11.65 -4.78
C ASN A 193 34.22 11.71 -5.29
N ASN A 194 34.52 11.15 -6.47
CA ASN A 194 35.83 11.26 -7.11
C ASN A 194 35.98 12.48 -8.05
N CYS A 195 34.93 13.31 -8.20
CA CYS A 195 34.99 14.54 -9.00
C CYS A 195 35.27 15.81 -8.18
N PHE A 196 35.48 15.69 -6.86
CA PHE A 196 35.79 16.80 -5.95
C PHE A 196 37.13 16.65 -5.20
N ASN A 197 38.09 15.92 -5.76
CA ASN A 197 39.49 15.93 -5.32
C ASN A 197 40.40 16.43 -6.44
#